data_AF-A0A7K4H491-F1
#
_entry.id   AF-A0A7K4H491-F1
#
_cell.length_a   1.000
_cell.length_b   1.000
_cell.length_c   1.000
_cell.angle_alpha   90.00
_cell.angle_beta   90.00
_cell.angle_gamma   90.00
#
_symmetry.space_group_name_H-M   'P 1'
#
loop_
_entity.id
_entity.type
_entity.pdbx_description
1 polymer ?
#
loop_
_entity_poly.entity_id
_entity_poly.type
_entity_poly.pdbx_seq_one_letter_code
_entity_poly.pdbx_strand_id
1 'polypeptide(L)'
;MGNFTNGSGFIDNTVPGHDTPGVIVLMALYWGGYVNIEFVFNWTKYYPIYEFAIYNFSAWVNITSNIYSSPITPATIIPTGLGARIGLRWLNSSNDVVRTDWSNGIFETKTGWTSLNVTGFADSFTPNKISQLHLVLAVEGNMSGFDMVLFDDLRVEQWISVNVTNPINPIPPPGKIDSDGFPAQALQVYWILRNHGYSDDNIFLMLYHKNDAVIDIYADDGKSNDLSGAVVDVED
;
A
#
# COMPACT_ATOMS: atom_id res chain seq x y z
N MET A 1 -38.45 -4.06 -7.99
CA MET A 1 -37.98 -5.34 -7.43
C MET A 1 -36.64 -5.04 -6.78
N GLY A 2 -36.53 -5.22 -5.46
CA GLY A 2 -35.36 -4.79 -4.69
C GLY A 2 -34.10 -5.58 -5.09
N ASN A 3 -32.97 -4.88 -5.15
CA ASN A 3 -31.65 -5.51 -5.22
C ASN A 3 -31.44 -6.32 -3.92
N PHE A 4 -31.80 -7.60 -3.93
CA PHE A 4 -31.20 -8.53 -2.99
C PHE A 4 -29.74 -8.67 -3.41
N THR A 5 -28.80 -8.19 -2.60
CA THR A 5 -27.39 -8.51 -2.78
C THR A 5 -27.26 -10.01 -2.60
N ASN A 6 -26.82 -10.76 -3.62
CA ASN A 6 -26.66 -12.22 -3.57
C ASN A 6 -25.51 -12.68 -2.66
N GLY A 7 -25.03 -11.81 -1.78
CA GLY A 7 -24.06 -12.16 -0.76
C GLY A 7 -24.04 -11.15 0.38
N SER A 8 -23.15 -11.42 1.33
CA SER A 8 -23.01 -10.67 2.58
C SER A 8 -21.55 -10.56 2.99
N GLY A 9 -21.26 -9.60 3.87
CA GLY A 9 -19.94 -9.43 4.46
C GLY A 9 -20.00 -9.20 5.96
N PHE A 10 -19.08 -9.80 6.71
CA PHE A 10 -18.99 -9.65 8.17
C PHE A 10 -17.59 -9.95 8.69
N ILE A 11 -17.31 -9.57 9.94
CA ILE A 11 -16.09 -9.91 10.66
C ILE A 11 -16.40 -11.11 11.53
N ASP A 12 -15.55 -12.14 11.50
CA ASP A 12 -15.68 -13.32 12.35
C ASP A 12 -14.37 -13.62 13.08
N ASN A 13 -14.37 -13.41 14.39
CA ASN A 13 -13.22 -13.61 15.28
C ASN A 13 -13.02 -15.08 15.69
N THR A 14 -13.92 -15.98 15.29
CA THR A 14 -13.88 -17.40 15.65
C THR A 14 -13.30 -18.28 14.55
N VAL A 15 -13.20 -17.76 13.33
CA VAL A 15 -12.67 -18.46 12.16
C VAL A 15 -11.13 -18.42 12.19
N PRO A 16 -10.44 -19.54 11.91
CA PRO A 16 -8.99 -19.54 11.76
C PRO A 16 -8.59 -18.59 10.62
N GLY A 17 -7.80 -17.58 10.93
CA GLY A 17 -7.17 -16.70 9.94
C GLY A 17 -5.92 -17.32 9.35
N HIS A 18 -5.08 -16.48 8.74
CA HIS A 18 -3.80 -16.86 8.17
C HIS A 18 -2.79 -17.20 9.27
N ASP A 19 -2.57 -16.28 10.21
CA ASP A 19 -1.65 -16.46 11.35
C ASP A 19 -2.37 -16.54 12.71
N THR A 20 -3.50 -15.83 12.86
CA THR A 20 -4.29 -15.79 14.11
C THR A 20 -5.79 -15.88 13.83
N PRO A 21 -6.64 -16.25 14.81
CA PRO A 21 -8.09 -16.23 14.60
C PRO A 21 -8.61 -14.82 14.30
N GLY A 22 -9.55 -14.72 13.36
CA GLY A 22 -10.14 -13.45 12.94
C GLY A 22 -10.01 -13.22 11.45
N VAL A 23 -11.13 -13.10 10.76
CA VAL A 23 -11.16 -12.81 9.32
C VAL A 23 -12.31 -11.86 8.97
N ILE A 24 -12.16 -11.17 7.85
CA ILE A 24 -13.29 -10.55 7.14
C ILE A 24 -13.80 -11.57 6.13
N VAL A 25 -15.07 -11.94 6.23
CA VAL A 25 -15.74 -12.89 5.34
C VAL A 25 -16.60 -12.13 4.35
N LEU A 26 -16.43 -12.40 3.05
CA LEU A 26 -17.37 -12.05 1.98
C LEU A 26 -17.91 -13.34 1.36
N MET A 27 -19.21 -13.57 1.40
CA MET A 27 -19.81 -14.85 0.97
C MET A 27 -21.05 -14.68 0.11
N ALA A 28 -21.34 -15.68 -0.73
CA ALA A 28 -22.62 -15.79 -1.41
C ALA A 28 -23.74 -16.21 -0.44
N LEU A 29 -24.99 -15.81 -0.71
CA LEU A 29 -26.15 -16.20 0.08
C LEU A 29 -26.88 -17.40 -0.54
N TYR A 30 -27.24 -18.37 0.32
CA TYR A 30 -28.17 -19.50 0.16
C TYR A 30 -28.05 -20.45 -1.05
N TRP A 31 -28.04 -19.97 -2.29
CA TRP A 31 -28.17 -20.82 -3.49
C TRP A 31 -27.04 -20.65 -4.51
N GLY A 32 -26.08 -19.77 -4.22
CA GLY A 32 -25.04 -19.38 -5.17
C GLY A 32 -25.59 -18.48 -6.27
N GLY A 33 -24.69 -17.86 -7.00
CA GLY A 33 -25.02 -16.92 -8.07
C GLY A 33 -23.96 -15.85 -8.23
N TYR A 34 -24.27 -14.86 -9.06
CA TYR A 34 -23.40 -13.72 -9.27
C TYR A 34 -23.41 -12.84 -8.02
N VAL A 35 -22.24 -12.67 -7.41
CA VAL A 35 -21.98 -11.72 -6.33
C VAL A 35 -21.17 -10.54 -6.86
N ASN A 36 -21.46 -9.35 -6.33
CA ASN A 36 -20.66 -8.14 -6.48
C ASN A 36 -20.78 -7.36 -5.18
N ILE A 37 -19.80 -7.54 -4.30
CA ILE A 37 -19.85 -7.09 -2.91
C ILE A 37 -18.53 -6.42 -2.57
N GLU A 38 -18.63 -5.36 -1.79
CA GLU A 38 -17.48 -4.64 -1.26
C GLU A 38 -17.60 -4.48 0.25
N PHE A 39 -16.48 -4.65 0.94
CA PHE A 39 -16.26 -4.17 2.30
C PHE A 39 -15.34 -2.96 2.23
N VAL A 40 -15.80 -1.82 2.76
CA VAL A 40 -15.11 -0.54 2.62
C VAL A 40 -14.75 0.01 3.99
N PHE A 41 -13.46 0.25 4.21
CA PHE A 41 -12.95 0.89 5.40
C PHE A 41 -12.50 2.32 5.08
N ASN A 42 -13.08 3.31 5.77
CA ASN A 42 -12.66 4.71 5.63
C ASN A 42 -11.35 4.93 6.42
N TRP A 43 -10.22 4.90 5.71
CA TRP A 43 -8.89 5.14 6.27
C TRP A 43 -8.75 6.58 6.80
N THR A 44 -9.18 7.55 6.00
CA THR A 44 -9.02 8.97 6.31
C THR A 44 -9.77 9.42 7.57
N LYS A 45 -10.78 8.67 8.00
CA LYS A 45 -11.45 8.89 9.28
C LYS A 45 -10.50 8.75 10.48
N TYR A 46 -9.47 7.90 10.38
CA TYR A 46 -8.58 7.56 11.49
C TYR A 46 -7.12 7.99 11.24
N TYR A 47 -6.70 8.06 9.99
CA TYR A 47 -5.31 8.34 9.60
C TYR A 47 -5.26 9.42 8.52
N PRO A 48 -4.34 10.39 8.59
CA PRO A 48 -4.23 11.41 7.56
C PRO A 48 -3.78 10.82 6.22
N ILE A 49 -4.10 11.53 5.14
CA ILE A 49 -3.45 11.31 3.86
C ILE A 49 -2.42 12.43 3.61
N TYR A 50 -1.20 12.05 3.25
CA TYR A 50 -0.17 12.99 2.81
C TYR A 50 -0.14 13.11 1.30
N GLU A 51 -0.06 14.34 0.83
CA GLU A 51 0.09 14.67 -0.59
C GLU A 51 1.38 14.04 -1.14
N PHE A 52 1.31 13.42 -2.32
CA PHE A 52 2.41 12.69 -2.98
C PHE A 52 2.94 11.45 -2.24
N ALA A 53 2.33 11.06 -1.12
CA ALA A 53 2.66 9.79 -0.49
C ALA A 53 2.16 8.62 -1.36
N ILE A 54 2.98 7.58 -1.40
CA ILE A 54 2.70 6.27 -1.98
C ILE A 54 2.15 5.39 -0.86
N TYR A 55 1.06 4.68 -1.15
CA TYR A 55 0.42 3.74 -0.24
C TYR A 55 0.44 2.36 -0.88
N ASN A 56 0.92 1.37 -0.15
CA ASN A 56 0.69 -0.03 -0.47
C ASN A 56 -0.35 -0.59 0.48
N PHE A 57 -1.37 -1.22 -0.07
CA PHE A 57 -2.34 -1.98 0.69
C PHE A 57 -2.18 -3.45 0.33
N SER A 58 -2.03 -4.29 1.34
CA SER A 58 -1.90 -5.74 1.19
C SER A 58 -2.86 -6.49 2.12
N ALA A 59 -3.21 -7.70 1.70
CA ALA A 59 -4.06 -8.62 2.45
C ALA A 59 -3.74 -10.06 2.07
N TRP A 60 -3.93 -10.99 3.00
CA TRP A 60 -3.99 -12.41 2.70
C TRP A 60 -5.42 -12.81 2.40
N VAL A 61 -5.61 -13.64 1.37
CA VAL A 61 -6.93 -14.03 0.87
C VAL A 61 -7.04 -15.54 0.75
N ASN A 62 -8.17 -16.11 1.17
CA ASN A 62 -8.49 -17.52 0.99
C ASN A 62 -9.91 -17.68 0.44
N ILE A 63 -10.06 -18.43 -0.65
CA ILE A 63 -11.34 -18.72 -1.31
C ILE A 63 -11.71 -20.16 -0.99
N THR A 64 -12.77 -20.34 -0.21
CA THR A 64 -13.16 -21.65 0.33
C THR A 64 -14.66 -21.87 0.30
N SER A 65 -15.10 -23.11 0.42
CA SER A 65 -16.51 -23.52 0.56
C SER A 65 -16.88 -23.92 2.00
N ASN A 66 -15.91 -23.96 2.93
CA ASN A 66 -16.17 -24.25 4.33
C ASN A 66 -15.14 -23.57 5.25
N ILE A 67 -15.59 -23.10 6.42
CA ILE A 67 -14.73 -22.54 7.48
C ILE A 67 -14.92 -23.20 8.84
N TYR A 68 -15.99 -24.01 9.00
CA TYR A 68 -16.37 -24.63 10.26
C TYR A 68 -16.00 -26.12 10.34
N SER A 69 -15.40 -26.69 9.30
CA SER A 69 -15.11 -28.12 9.22
C SER A 69 -13.76 -28.37 8.55
N SER A 70 -12.87 -29.09 9.23
CA SER A 70 -11.62 -29.54 8.59
C SER A 70 -11.88 -30.79 7.73
N PRO A 71 -11.30 -30.90 6.52
CA PRO A 71 -10.38 -29.94 5.89
C PRO A 71 -11.10 -28.74 5.23
N ILE A 72 -10.44 -27.58 5.29
CA ILE A 72 -10.82 -26.40 4.49
C ILE A 72 -10.77 -26.80 3.02
N THR A 73 -11.91 -26.68 2.33
CA THR A 73 -12.04 -27.08 0.92
C THR A 73 -11.91 -25.84 0.03
N PRO A 74 -10.89 -25.74 -0.84
CA PRO A 74 -10.76 -24.62 -1.77
C PRO A 74 -12.00 -24.47 -2.65
N ALA A 75 -12.37 -23.23 -2.94
CA ALA A 75 -13.44 -22.90 -3.87
C ALA A 75 -12.90 -22.07 -5.04
N THR A 76 -13.71 -21.98 -6.09
CA THR A 76 -13.38 -21.23 -7.30
C THR A 76 -14.53 -20.28 -7.62
N ILE A 77 -14.19 -18.99 -7.75
CA ILE A 77 -15.06 -17.97 -8.33
C ILE A 77 -15.05 -18.17 -9.85
N ILE A 78 -16.20 -18.46 -10.45
CA ILE A 78 -16.30 -18.67 -11.89
C ILE A 78 -16.13 -17.31 -12.60
N PRO A 79 -15.25 -17.18 -13.61
CA PRO A 79 -14.76 -15.91 -14.15
C PRO A 79 -15.75 -15.18 -15.07
N THR A 80 -16.93 -14.85 -14.54
CA THR A 80 -17.87 -13.88 -15.14
C THR A 80 -17.73 -12.48 -14.53
N GLY A 81 -16.75 -12.29 -13.64
CA GLY A 81 -16.45 -11.05 -12.92
C GLY A 81 -14.95 -10.87 -12.70
N LEU A 82 -14.57 -10.02 -11.75
CA LEU A 82 -13.18 -9.62 -11.50
C LEU A 82 -12.50 -10.39 -10.35
N GLY A 83 -13.17 -11.41 -9.80
CA GLY A 83 -12.65 -12.26 -8.73
C GLY A 83 -12.61 -11.56 -7.38
N ALA A 84 -11.81 -12.10 -6.47
CA ALA A 84 -11.44 -11.44 -5.22
C ALA A 84 -10.28 -10.47 -5.47
N ARG A 85 -10.40 -9.24 -4.96
CA ARG A 85 -9.40 -8.18 -5.13
C ARG A 85 -9.44 -7.19 -3.96
N ILE A 86 -8.36 -6.42 -3.81
CA ILE A 86 -8.28 -5.30 -2.88
C ILE A 86 -8.02 -4.00 -3.64
N GLY A 87 -8.40 -2.87 -3.06
CA GLY A 87 -8.29 -1.57 -3.73
C GLY A 87 -8.03 -0.38 -2.83
N LEU A 88 -7.34 0.61 -3.38
CA LEU A 88 -7.17 1.95 -2.84
C LEU A 88 -8.16 2.86 -3.58
N ARG A 89 -9.27 3.21 -2.93
CA ARG A 89 -10.30 4.08 -3.49
C ARG A 89 -10.07 5.51 -3.03
N TRP A 90 -9.75 6.38 -3.98
CA TRP A 90 -9.44 7.78 -3.72
C TRP A 90 -10.66 8.64 -3.98
N LEU A 91 -11.00 9.51 -3.01
CA LEU A 91 -12.16 10.37 -3.09
C LEU A 91 -11.80 11.84 -2.92
N ASN A 92 -12.61 12.71 -3.54
CA ASN A 92 -12.52 14.15 -3.36
C ASN A 92 -13.23 14.58 -2.06
N SER A 93 -13.26 15.89 -1.79
CA SER A 93 -13.88 16.45 -0.58
C SER A 93 -15.40 16.30 -0.54
N SER A 94 -16.02 15.98 -1.67
CA SER A 94 -17.46 15.75 -1.82
C SER A 94 -17.85 14.27 -1.66
N ASN A 95 -16.88 13.39 -1.38
CA ASN A 95 -17.02 11.92 -1.37
C ASN A 95 -17.25 11.29 -2.75
N ASP A 96 -16.97 12.00 -3.84
CA ASP A 96 -16.99 11.38 -5.16
C ASP A 96 -15.72 10.56 -5.37
N VAL A 97 -15.87 9.37 -5.95
CA VAL A 97 -14.75 8.53 -6.34
C VAL A 97 -14.00 9.19 -7.50
N VAL A 98 -12.74 9.56 -7.25
CA VAL A 98 -11.84 10.12 -8.27
C VAL A 98 -11.22 9.00 -9.09
N ARG A 99 -10.69 7.98 -8.42
CA ARG A 99 -10.19 6.75 -9.03
C ARG A 99 -10.17 5.61 -8.00
N THR A 100 -10.00 4.38 -8.46
CA THR A 100 -9.67 3.25 -7.59
C THR A 100 -8.53 2.46 -8.23
N ASP A 101 -7.44 2.31 -7.50
CA ASP A 101 -6.33 1.44 -7.88
C ASP A 101 -6.67 0.04 -7.33
N TRP A 102 -6.66 -0.98 -8.18
CA TRP A 102 -7.04 -2.35 -7.82
C TRP A 102 -5.83 -3.29 -7.90
N SER A 103 -5.79 -4.29 -7.02
CA SER A 103 -4.94 -5.46 -7.22
C SER A 103 -5.41 -6.27 -8.43
N ASN A 104 -4.56 -7.18 -8.92
CA ASN A 104 -5.04 -8.25 -9.79
C ASN A 104 -6.11 -9.07 -9.07
N GLY A 105 -7.14 -9.47 -9.81
CA GLY A 105 -8.18 -10.36 -9.32
C GLY A 105 -7.69 -11.80 -9.25
N ILE A 106 -8.08 -12.51 -8.19
CA ILE A 106 -7.88 -13.96 -8.06
C ILE A 106 -9.21 -14.69 -8.02
N PHE A 107 -9.24 -15.88 -8.61
CA PHE A 107 -10.47 -16.67 -8.75
C PHE A 107 -10.44 -17.96 -7.92
N GLU A 108 -9.29 -18.35 -7.40
CA GLU A 108 -9.11 -19.56 -6.60
C GLU A 108 -7.85 -19.44 -5.75
N THR A 109 -7.80 -20.19 -4.64
CA THR A 109 -6.60 -20.28 -3.79
C THR A 109 -6.26 -21.75 -3.51
N LYS A 110 -5.72 -22.43 -4.52
CA LYS A 110 -5.50 -23.90 -4.55
C LYS A 110 -4.79 -24.49 -3.33
N THR A 111 -3.94 -23.71 -2.67
CA THR A 111 -3.08 -24.15 -1.57
C THR A 111 -3.35 -23.40 -0.25
N GLY A 112 -4.51 -22.75 -0.11
CA GLY A 112 -4.89 -22.04 1.13
C GLY A 112 -4.86 -20.53 0.96
N TRP A 113 -4.00 -19.83 1.69
CA TRP A 113 -3.92 -18.37 1.68
C TRP A 113 -3.00 -17.85 0.56
N THR A 114 -3.42 -16.78 -0.12
CA THR A 114 -2.69 -16.11 -1.19
C THR A 114 -2.60 -14.60 -0.89
N SER A 115 -1.42 -14.01 -1.02
CA SER A 115 -1.23 -12.56 -0.81
C SER A 115 -1.74 -11.74 -2.00
N LEU A 116 -2.50 -10.69 -1.73
CA LEU A 116 -2.81 -9.61 -2.66
C LEU A 116 -2.11 -8.33 -2.21
N ASN A 117 -1.70 -7.50 -3.17
CA ASN A 117 -1.22 -6.15 -2.92
C ASN A 117 -1.67 -5.20 -4.03
N VAL A 118 -1.76 -3.92 -3.68
CA VAL A 118 -1.99 -2.82 -4.60
C VAL A 118 -1.25 -1.59 -4.12
N THR A 119 -0.65 -0.85 -5.06
CA THR A 119 0.05 0.39 -4.77
C THR A 119 -0.61 1.54 -5.52
N GLY A 120 -0.78 2.67 -4.84
CA GLY A 120 -1.29 3.91 -5.42
C GLY A 120 -0.67 5.11 -4.71
N PHE A 121 -0.81 6.30 -5.27
CA PHE A 121 -0.28 7.52 -4.65
C PHE A 121 -1.36 8.58 -4.49
N ALA A 122 -1.24 9.47 -3.51
CA ALA A 122 -2.15 10.60 -3.34
C ALA A 122 -1.76 11.72 -4.30
N ASP A 123 -2.47 11.81 -5.43
CA ASP A 123 -2.28 12.86 -6.44
C ASP A 123 -3.10 14.12 -6.11
N SER A 124 -2.48 15.30 -6.26
CA SER A 124 -3.10 16.61 -6.10
C SER A 124 -3.13 17.45 -7.38
N PHE A 125 -2.59 16.96 -8.50
CA PHE A 125 -2.47 17.72 -9.74
C PHE A 125 -3.73 17.74 -10.62
N THR A 126 -4.77 16.98 -10.25
CA THR A 126 -6.03 16.91 -11.00
C THR A 126 -7.09 17.85 -10.41
N PRO A 127 -8.05 18.34 -11.23
CA PRO A 127 -9.14 19.22 -10.77
C PRO A 127 -10.05 18.59 -9.71
N ASN A 128 -9.94 17.28 -9.48
CA ASN A 128 -10.62 16.54 -8.40
C ASN A 128 -9.60 16.11 -7.34
N LYS A 129 -9.02 17.10 -6.64
CA LYS A 129 -7.98 16.87 -5.61
C LYS A 129 -8.42 15.76 -4.64
N ILE A 130 -7.57 14.75 -4.49
CA ILE A 130 -7.76 13.67 -3.54
C ILE A 130 -7.70 14.23 -2.13
N SER A 131 -8.70 13.91 -1.32
CA SER A 131 -8.79 14.32 0.09
C SER A 131 -9.07 13.16 1.02
N GLN A 132 -9.48 12.01 0.48
CA GLN A 132 -9.83 10.82 1.25
C GLN A 132 -9.35 9.54 0.57
N LEU A 133 -9.04 8.55 1.39
CA LEU A 133 -8.71 7.19 1.01
C LEU A 133 -9.66 6.23 1.72
N HIS A 134 -10.29 5.35 0.94
CA HIS A 134 -11.00 4.17 1.42
C HIS A 134 -10.25 2.91 1.00
N LEU A 135 -10.04 1.98 1.94
CA LEU A 135 -9.55 0.64 1.64
C LEU A 135 -10.75 -0.23 1.26
N VAL A 136 -10.62 -0.98 0.17
CA VAL A 136 -11.73 -1.79 -0.37
C VAL A 136 -11.30 -3.24 -0.47
N LEU A 137 -12.12 -4.14 0.07
CA LEU A 137 -12.08 -5.57 -0.21
C LEU A 137 -13.27 -5.88 -1.10
N ALA A 138 -13.07 -6.53 -2.23
CA ALA A 138 -14.13 -6.77 -3.19
C ALA A 138 -14.13 -8.20 -3.71
N VAL A 139 -15.32 -8.71 -3.95
CA VAL A 139 -15.54 -10.00 -4.61
C VAL A 139 -16.56 -9.80 -5.71
N GLU A 140 -16.19 -10.19 -6.93
CA GLU A 140 -17.06 -10.11 -8.10
C GLU A 140 -16.97 -11.38 -8.94
N GLY A 141 -18.09 -12.08 -9.10
CA GLY A 141 -18.16 -13.27 -9.94
C GLY A 141 -19.23 -14.24 -9.50
N ASN A 142 -19.31 -15.38 -10.17
CA ASN A 142 -20.25 -16.44 -9.81
C ASN A 142 -19.63 -17.33 -8.71
N MET A 143 -20.36 -17.48 -7.61
CA MET A 143 -19.99 -18.28 -6.46
C MET A 143 -21.08 -19.32 -6.14
N SER A 144 -20.69 -20.49 -5.65
CA SER A 144 -21.63 -21.50 -5.14
C SER A 144 -22.14 -21.11 -3.74
N GLY A 145 -23.27 -21.66 -3.30
CA GLY A 145 -24.01 -21.15 -2.14
C GLY A 145 -23.27 -21.11 -0.80
N PHE A 146 -22.21 -21.90 -0.63
CA PHE A 146 -21.35 -21.87 0.57
C PHE A 146 -19.96 -21.31 0.31
N ASP A 147 -19.68 -20.85 -0.91
CA ASP A 147 -18.41 -20.26 -1.23
C ASP A 147 -18.26 -18.92 -0.50
N MET A 148 -17.05 -18.68 -0.02
CA MET A 148 -16.67 -17.51 0.73
C MET A 148 -15.24 -17.12 0.40
N VAL A 149 -14.98 -15.82 0.54
CA VAL A 149 -13.68 -15.21 0.41
C VAL A 149 -13.33 -14.60 1.75
N LEU A 150 -12.25 -15.08 2.33
CA LEU A 150 -11.72 -14.63 3.61
C LEU A 150 -10.57 -13.67 3.35
N PHE A 151 -10.55 -12.56 4.07
CA PHE A 151 -9.44 -11.62 4.09
C PHE A 151 -8.88 -11.54 5.52
N ASP A 152 -7.56 -11.57 5.63
CA ASP A 152 -6.83 -11.45 6.88
C ASP A 152 -5.51 -10.69 6.67
N ASP A 153 -4.84 -10.32 7.76
CA ASP A 153 -3.52 -9.67 7.75
C ASP A 153 -3.48 -8.42 6.87
N LEU A 154 -4.50 -7.57 7.02
CA LEU A 154 -4.67 -6.31 6.29
C LEU A 154 -3.60 -5.32 6.73
N ARG A 155 -2.73 -4.90 5.80
CA ARG A 155 -1.61 -3.99 6.09
C ARG A 155 -1.58 -2.83 5.10
N VAL A 156 -1.38 -1.62 5.64
CA VAL A 156 -1.14 -0.41 4.85
C VAL A 156 0.25 0.10 5.18
N GLU A 157 1.09 0.19 4.16
CA GLU A 157 2.41 0.81 4.23
C GLU A 157 2.35 2.15 3.50
N GLN A 158 3.00 3.17 4.07
CA GLN A 158 2.99 4.53 3.54
C GLN A 158 4.43 5.04 3.38
N TRP A 159 4.76 5.47 2.17
CA TRP A 159 6.05 6.05 1.84
C TRP A 159 5.89 7.46 1.29
N ILE A 160 6.64 8.41 1.82
CA ILE A 160 6.70 9.77 1.29
C ILE A 160 7.95 9.88 0.43
N SER A 161 7.78 10.17 -0.86
CA SER A 161 8.90 10.53 -1.73
C SER A 161 9.13 12.04 -1.65
N VAL A 162 10.30 12.46 -1.18
CA VAL A 162 10.69 13.87 -1.15
C VAL A 162 11.56 14.16 -2.37
N ASN A 163 10.99 14.85 -3.35
CA ASN A 163 11.73 15.32 -4.52
C ASN A 163 12.25 16.75 -4.28
N VAL A 164 13.53 16.86 -3.92
CA VAL A 164 14.25 18.14 -3.77
C VAL A 164 14.75 18.64 -5.13
N THR A 165 13.82 19.03 -6.00
CA THR A 165 14.14 19.65 -7.30
C THR A 165 14.00 21.17 -7.33
N ASN A 166 13.77 21.83 -6.19
CA ASN A 166 13.78 23.29 -6.16
C ASN A 166 15.23 23.80 -5.95
N PRO A 167 15.83 24.56 -6.89
CA PRO A 167 17.18 25.05 -6.75
C PRO A 167 17.28 25.95 -5.51
N ILE A 168 18.30 25.69 -4.70
CA ILE A 168 18.68 26.52 -3.56
C ILE A 168 18.80 27.97 -4.07
N ASN A 169 18.07 28.91 -3.44
CA ASN A 169 18.16 30.34 -3.74
C ASN A 169 18.56 31.11 -2.46
N PRO A 170 19.70 31.80 -2.43
CA PRO A 170 20.67 31.96 -3.53
C PRO A 170 21.37 30.64 -3.86
N ILE A 171 21.65 30.46 -5.15
CA ILE A 171 22.51 29.39 -5.65
C ILE A 171 23.79 29.44 -4.81
N PRO A 172 24.22 28.32 -4.17
CA PRO A 172 25.48 28.29 -3.46
C PRO A 172 26.56 28.81 -4.40
N PRO A 173 27.44 29.72 -3.96
CA PRO A 173 28.48 30.24 -4.82
C PRO A 173 29.22 29.06 -5.45
N PRO A 174 29.48 29.08 -6.77
CA PRO A 174 30.10 27.95 -7.46
C PRO A 174 31.37 27.57 -6.71
N GLY A 175 31.37 26.38 -6.10
CA GLY A 175 32.58 25.73 -5.65
C GLY A 175 33.48 25.63 -6.88
N LYS A 176 34.74 26.04 -6.76
CA LYS A 176 35.66 26.08 -7.91
C LYS A 176 36.07 24.69 -8.41
N ILE A 177 35.47 23.62 -7.89
CA ILE A 177 35.85 22.22 -8.07
C ILE A 177 34.55 21.38 -8.03
N ASP A 178 34.50 20.30 -8.81
CA ASP A 178 33.44 19.28 -8.80
C ASP A 178 33.30 18.75 -7.37
N SER A 179 32.25 19.17 -6.66
CA SER A 179 31.96 18.75 -5.29
C SER A 179 30.55 18.17 -5.29
N ASP A 180 30.43 16.90 -4.93
CA ASP A 180 29.14 16.21 -4.87
C ASP A 180 28.30 16.84 -3.76
N GLY A 181 27.27 17.58 -4.16
CA GLY A 181 26.43 18.36 -3.25
C GLY A 181 25.54 17.50 -2.37
N PHE A 182 26.09 16.91 -1.30
CA PHE A 182 25.31 16.24 -0.26
C PHE A 182 25.74 16.73 1.12
N PRO A 183 25.05 17.77 1.66
CA PRO A 183 24.38 17.53 2.94
C PRO A 183 23.05 18.29 3.15
N ALA A 184 22.82 19.42 2.47
CA ALA A 184 21.68 20.31 2.80
C ALA A 184 20.33 19.70 2.41
N GLN A 185 20.27 19.03 1.25
CA GLN A 185 19.05 18.40 0.75
C GLN A 185 18.66 17.17 1.58
N ALA A 186 19.63 16.35 1.97
CA ALA A 186 19.42 15.19 2.84
C ALA A 186 18.91 15.61 4.22
N LEU A 187 19.47 16.67 4.79
CA LEU A 187 18.99 17.26 6.04
C LEU A 187 17.57 17.84 5.89
N GLN A 188 17.26 18.51 4.78
CA GLN A 188 15.89 18.97 4.49
C GLN A 188 14.90 17.81 4.41
N VAL A 189 15.25 16.73 3.70
CA VAL A 189 14.45 15.50 3.62
C VAL A 189 14.25 14.90 5.01
N TYR A 190 15.32 14.80 5.80
CA TYR A 190 15.27 14.33 7.20
C TYR A 190 14.29 15.15 8.04
N TRP A 191 14.40 16.49 8.02
CA TRP A 191 13.50 17.36 8.79
C TRP A 191 12.05 17.28 8.32
N ILE A 192 11.81 17.14 7.01
CA ILE A 192 10.46 16.91 6.48
C ILE A 192 9.91 15.58 7.01
N LEU A 193 10.66 14.48 6.91
CA LEU A 193 10.22 13.18 7.40
C LEU A 193 9.97 13.17 8.91
N ARG A 194 10.87 13.77 9.71
CA ARG A 194 10.68 13.95 11.16
C ARG A 194 9.41 14.75 11.49
N ASN A 195 9.14 15.83 10.76
CA ASN A 195 7.93 16.63 10.95
C ASN A 195 6.64 15.87 10.56
N HIS A 196 6.76 14.83 9.73
CA HIS A 196 5.67 13.92 9.38
C HIS A 196 5.55 12.70 10.32
N GLY A 197 6.33 12.65 11.41
CA GLY A 197 6.20 11.64 12.47
C GLY A 197 7.04 10.38 12.31
N TYR A 198 7.93 10.33 11.32
CA TYR A 198 8.88 9.22 11.18
C TYR A 198 9.96 9.29 12.29
N SER A 199 10.26 8.15 12.92
CA SER A 199 11.41 8.01 13.84
C SER A 199 12.71 7.86 13.06
N ASP A 200 13.84 8.06 13.73
CA ASP A 200 15.17 7.91 13.10
C ASP A 200 15.34 6.49 12.50
N ASP A 201 14.87 5.47 13.22
CA ASP A 201 14.91 4.05 12.80
C ASP A 201 14.10 3.76 11.52
N ASN A 202 13.18 4.65 11.16
CA ASN A 202 12.32 4.53 9.98
C ASN A 202 12.71 5.48 8.85
N ILE A 203 13.84 6.20 8.98
CA ILE A 203 14.36 7.12 7.97
C ILE A 203 15.67 6.57 7.43
N PHE A 204 15.63 6.01 6.22
CA PHE A 204 16.83 5.62 5.50
C PHE A 204 17.17 6.66 4.42
N LEU A 205 18.36 7.27 4.51
CA LEU A 205 18.87 8.19 3.51
C LEU A 205 19.87 7.45 2.62
N MET A 206 19.53 7.28 1.34
CA MET A 206 20.41 6.64 0.36
C MET A 206 20.97 7.67 -0.60
N LEU A 207 22.30 7.77 -0.67
CA LEU A 207 22.98 8.51 -1.72
C LEU A 207 23.06 7.64 -2.98
N TYR A 208 22.47 8.10 -4.08
CA TYR A 208 22.61 7.47 -5.39
C TYR A 208 23.48 8.36 -6.28
N HIS A 209 24.64 7.85 -6.69
CA HIS A 209 25.53 8.47 -7.67
C HIS A 209 25.69 7.53 -8.87
N LYS A 210 25.88 8.09 -10.07
CA LYS A 210 26.06 7.32 -11.31
C LYS A 210 27.19 7.94 -12.13
N ASN A 211 28.07 7.08 -12.64
CA ASN A 211 29.25 7.43 -13.45
C ASN A 211 30.41 8.10 -12.69
N ASP A 212 30.44 8.02 -11.36
CA ASP A 212 31.63 8.35 -10.57
C ASP A 212 32.17 7.08 -9.89
N ALA A 213 33.50 6.95 -9.86
CA ALA A 213 34.19 5.86 -9.18
C ALA A 213 34.49 6.18 -7.70
N VAL A 214 34.32 7.44 -7.29
CA VAL A 214 34.53 7.92 -5.93
C VAL A 214 33.37 8.83 -5.51
N ILE A 215 33.24 9.08 -4.21
CA ILE A 215 32.33 10.10 -3.67
C ILE A 215 33.20 11.10 -2.92
N ASP A 216 33.22 12.34 -3.39
CA ASP A 216 34.02 13.42 -2.84
C ASP A 216 33.10 14.59 -2.47
N ILE A 217 32.72 14.60 -1.20
CA ILE A 217 31.83 15.59 -0.58
C ILE A 217 32.61 16.90 -0.35
N TYR A 218 33.92 16.82 -0.09
CA TYR A 218 34.77 17.99 0.11
C TYR A 218 36.15 17.87 -0.56
N ALA A 219 36.17 18.26 -1.84
CA ALA A 219 37.30 18.09 -2.76
C ALA A 219 38.65 18.74 -2.37
N ASP A 220 38.72 19.54 -1.31
CA ASP A 220 39.91 20.26 -0.86
C ASP A 220 40.54 19.71 0.45
N ASP A 221 40.00 18.65 1.07
CA ASP A 221 40.62 18.06 2.27
C ASP A 221 41.69 17.00 1.97
N GLY A 222 41.91 16.68 0.69
CA GLY A 222 42.86 15.66 0.26
C GLY A 222 42.40 14.22 0.46
N LYS A 223 41.12 13.98 0.76
CA LYS A 223 40.53 12.63 0.74
C LYS A 223 39.95 12.33 -0.64
N SER A 224 40.35 11.19 -1.20
CA SER A 224 39.90 10.75 -2.53
C SER A 224 38.55 10.03 -2.53
N ASN A 225 38.00 9.70 -1.36
CA ASN A 225 36.68 9.10 -1.19
C ASN A 225 36.20 9.32 0.25
N ASP A 226 35.25 10.21 0.44
CA ASP A 226 34.69 10.58 1.75
C ASP A 226 33.86 9.47 2.40
N LEU A 227 33.49 8.43 1.65
CA LEU A 227 32.86 7.24 2.19
C LEU A 227 33.85 6.12 2.52
N SER A 228 35.17 6.33 2.35
CA SER A 228 36.17 5.35 2.74
C SER A 228 36.18 5.17 4.28
N GLY A 229 35.67 4.03 4.75
CA GLY A 229 35.51 3.75 6.18
C GLY A 229 34.18 4.22 6.78
N ALA A 230 33.24 4.72 5.96
CA ALA A 230 31.87 4.92 6.40
C ALA A 230 31.27 3.57 6.82
N VAL A 231 30.97 3.45 8.11
CA VAL A 231 30.21 2.32 8.65
C VAL A 231 28.75 2.70 8.53
N VAL A 232 27.94 1.83 7.91
CA VAL A 232 26.49 1.91 8.07
C VAL A 232 26.25 1.56 9.54
N ASP A 233 26.02 2.58 10.35
CA ASP A 233 25.57 2.37 11.72
C ASP A 233 24.14 1.85 11.64
N VAL A 234 23.98 0.56 11.93
CA VAL A 234 22.68 -0.07 12.13
C VAL A 234 22.55 -0.12 13.64
N GLU A 235 21.89 0.88 14.23
CA GLU A 235 21.52 0.78 15.63
C GLU A 235 20.39 -0.26 15.75
N ASP A 236 20.60 -1.25 16.62
CA ASP A 236 19.64 -2.32 16.97
C ASP A 236 18.51 -1.84 17.90
#